data_AF-A0A950WIW9-F1
#
_entry.id   AF-A0A950WIW9-F1
#
_cell.length_a   1.000
_cell.length_b   1.000
_cell.length_c   1.000
_cell.angle_alpha   90.00
_cell.angle_beta   90.00
_cell.angle_gamma   90.00
#
_symmetry.space_group_name_H-M   'P 1'
#
loop_
_entity.id
_entity.type
_entity.pdbx_description
1 polymer ?
#
loop_
_entity_poly.entity_id
_entity_poly.type
_entity_poly.pdbx_seq_one_letter_code
_entity_poly.pdbx_strand_id
1 'polypeptide(L)'
;MFGRRRLIWSRVLAAGSLVVLAGCDLGPDYRRPDLELPAAFRASPETQAAAWPADGWWQRFKSPELNALVADARAQNFDIAAAIARVQQADAQVRIAGAGLLPSLNATASGSWQRVSFGTSSRSRSVSGFSTVNSGAGVADLHSYSANLNAAYLVDFWGKVRAGTEAAAANAVFSRFDQQTVALTVIANVATTWFSALAFADRLAVAQRNLADAENILAVIRGRFAAGTASALDIAQQEALVAGERATVPNLRNQMEQQLIGLGILTGRPPEAIRVRPGTLTAIAFPKVAPGLPSQLLERR
;
A
#
# COMPACT_ATOMS: atom_id res chain seq x y z
N MET A 1 -16.93 -6.13 -74.37
CA MET A 1 -16.47 -5.17 -73.32
C MET A 1 -16.95 -5.46 -71.89
N PHE A 2 -17.74 -6.51 -71.61
CA PHE A 2 -18.31 -6.76 -70.26
C PHE A 2 -17.42 -7.54 -69.26
N GLY A 3 -16.43 -8.31 -69.73
CA GLY A 3 -15.61 -9.18 -68.86
C GLY A 3 -14.57 -8.44 -67.99
N ARG A 4 -13.99 -7.35 -68.48
CA ARG A 4 -12.97 -6.57 -67.74
C ARG A 4 -13.53 -5.83 -66.53
N ARG A 5 -14.79 -5.37 -66.57
CA ARG A 5 -15.44 -4.68 -65.42
C ARG A 5 -15.74 -5.62 -64.25
N ARG A 6 -16.09 -6.88 -64.51
CA ARG A 6 -16.34 -7.89 -63.45
C ARG A 6 -15.07 -8.30 -62.71
N LEU A 7 -13.93 -8.38 -63.40
CA LEU A 7 -12.63 -8.68 -62.76
C LEU A 7 -12.10 -7.54 -61.89
N ILE A 8 -12.37 -6.29 -62.27
CA ILE A 8 -11.95 -5.12 -61.49
C ILE A 8 -12.79 -5.02 -60.21
N TRP A 9 -14.11 -5.24 -60.29
CA TRP A 9 -14.98 -5.22 -59.11
C TRP A 9 -14.70 -6.36 -58.12
N SER A 10 -14.39 -7.56 -58.61
CA SER A 10 -14.02 -8.69 -57.74
C SER A 10 -12.66 -8.49 -57.06
N ARG A 11 -11.68 -7.85 -57.72
CA ARG A 11 -10.40 -7.49 -57.10
C ARG A 11 -10.52 -6.35 -56.09
N VAL A 12 -11.38 -5.36 -56.33
CA VAL A 12 -11.66 -4.27 -55.38
C VAL A 12 -12.40 -4.78 -54.14
N LEU A 13 -13.36 -5.69 -54.30
CA LEU A 13 -14.05 -6.35 -53.18
C LEU A 13 -13.09 -7.21 -52.35
N ALA A 14 -12.20 -7.97 -52.99
CA ALA A 14 -11.20 -8.79 -52.29
C ALA A 14 -10.15 -7.95 -51.54
N ALA A 15 -9.71 -6.83 -52.13
CA ALA A 15 -8.78 -5.90 -51.47
C ALA A 15 -9.45 -5.15 -50.31
N GLY A 16 -10.74 -4.80 -50.43
CA GLY A 16 -11.53 -4.23 -49.35
C GLY A 16 -11.69 -5.19 -48.18
N SER A 17 -11.95 -6.48 -48.44
CA SER A 17 -12.00 -7.51 -47.38
C SER A 17 -10.66 -7.70 -46.68
N LEU A 18 -9.52 -7.64 -47.38
CA LEU A 18 -8.20 -7.78 -46.75
C LEU A 18 -7.86 -6.62 -45.79
N VAL A 19 -8.30 -5.38 -46.10
CA VAL A 19 -8.09 -4.21 -45.24
C VAL A 19 -8.96 -4.28 -43.97
N VAL A 20 -10.15 -4.88 -44.05
CA VAL A 20 -11.03 -5.06 -42.89
C VAL A 20 -10.49 -6.13 -41.92
N LEU A 21 -9.70 -7.10 -42.38
CA LEU A 21 -9.12 -8.14 -41.50
C LEU A 21 -7.84 -7.72 -40.76
N ALA A 22 -7.23 -6.57 -41.08
CA ALA A 22 -6.00 -6.09 -40.42
C ALA A 22 -6.25 -5.25 -39.14
N GLY A 23 -7.50 -5.12 -38.69
CA GLY A 23 -7.90 -4.29 -37.54
C GLY A 23 -7.96 -5.00 -36.18
N CYS A 24 -7.37 -6.20 -36.05
CA CYS A 24 -7.32 -6.90 -34.77
C CYS A 24 -6.19 -6.36 -33.91
N ASP A 25 -6.57 -5.70 -32.82
CA ASP A 25 -5.74 -5.06 -31.79
C ASP A 25 -4.80 -3.94 -32.30
N LEU A 26 -5.14 -2.71 -31.94
CA LEU A 26 -4.49 -1.49 -32.44
C LEU A 26 -3.41 -0.94 -31.48
N GLY A 27 -3.20 -1.58 -30.33
CA GLY A 27 -2.22 -1.15 -29.32
C GLY A 27 -0.82 -1.70 -29.59
N PRO A 28 0.26 -0.95 -29.29
CA PRO A 28 1.61 -1.51 -29.30
C PRO A 28 1.79 -2.50 -28.14
N ASP A 29 2.44 -3.63 -28.41
CA ASP A 29 2.84 -4.57 -27.36
C ASP A 29 3.75 -3.89 -26.33
N TYR A 30 3.55 -4.20 -25.05
CA TYR A 30 4.44 -3.72 -24.00
C TYR A 30 5.87 -4.21 -24.25
N ARG A 31 6.80 -3.27 -24.42
CA ARG A 31 8.24 -3.52 -24.43
C ARG A 31 8.86 -2.86 -23.23
N ARG A 32 9.54 -3.65 -22.40
CA ARG A 32 10.30 -3.14 -21.27
C ARG A 32 11.35 -2.14 -21.78
N PRO A 33 11.43 -0.91 -21.22
CA PRO A 33 12.47 0.04 -21.59
C PRO A 33 13.85 -0.54 -21.30
N ASP A 34 14.79 -0.34 -22.22
CA ASP A 34 16.21 -0.62 -21.98
C ASP A 34 16.78 0.50 -21.09
N LEU A 35 17.37 0.11 -19.97
CA LEU A 35 17.91 1.05 -18.99
C LEU A 35 19.42 0.83 -18.91
N GLU A 36 20.19 1.87 -19.18
CA GLU A 36 21.63 1.86 -18.96
C GLU A 36 21.94 1.86 -17.46
N LEU A 37 22.01 0.66 -16.87
CA LEU A 37 22.27 0.46 -15.45
C LEU A 37 23.74 0.10 -15.23
N PRO A 38 24.39 0.65 -14.18
CA PRO A 38 25.76 0.29 -13.86
C PRO A 38 25.84 -1.20 -13.47
N ALA A 39 26.85 -1.89 -14.01
CA ALA A 39 27.04 -3.32 -13.80
C ALA A 39 27.34 -3.70 -12.34
N ALA A 40 27.85 -2.78 -11.51
CA ALA A 40 28.10 -3.03 -10.08
C ALA A 40 28.07 -1.71 -9.28
N PHE A 41 27.80 -1.80 -7.97
CA PHE A 41 28.06 -0.67 -7.07
C PHE A 41 29.57 -0.52 -6.84
N ARG A 42 30.02 0.72 -6.63
CA ARG A 42 31.42 1.04 -6.30
C ARG A 42 31.97 0.26 -5.09
N ALA A 43 31.10 -0.13 -4.16
CA ALA A 43 31.49 -0.85 -2.95
C ALA A 43 31.41 -2.39 -3.11
N SER A 44 31.07 -2.93 -4.28
CA SER A 44 30.87 -4.37 -4.45
C SER A 44 32.20 -5.14 -4.33
N PRO A 45 32.30 -6.14 -3.44
CA PRO A 45 33.43 -7.06 -3.44
C PRO A 45 33.42 -7.86 -4.74
N GLU A 46 34.59 -8.05 -5.35
CA GLU A 46 34.74 -8.74 -6.65
C GLU A 46 34.30 -10.22 -6.62
N THR A 47 34.17 -10.84 -5.44
CA THR A 47 34.02 -12.29 -5.30
C THR A 47 32.65 -12.79 -4.85
N GLN A 48 31.65 -11.93 -4.62
CA GLN A 48 30.32 -12.38 -4.20
C GLN A 48 29.23 -11.97 -5.18
N ALA A 49 28.60 -12.99 -5.78
CA ALA A 49 27.31 -12.82 -6.43
C ALA A 49 26.37 -12.15 -5.44
N ALA A 50 25.85 -10.99 -5.83
CA ALA A 50 24.85 -10.23 -5.13
C ALA A 50 23.66 -11.12 -4.76
N ALA A 51 23.64 -11.63 -3.53
CA ALA A 51 22.47 -12.30 -2.99
C ALA A 51 21.61 -11.23 -2.32
N TRP A 52 20.57 -10.78 -3.03
CA TRP A 52 19.49 -9.99 -2.46
C TRP A 52 19.04 -10.61 -1.12
N PRO A 53 18.75 -9.82 -0.06
CA PRO A 53 18.34 -10.38 1.22
C PRO A 53 17.21 -11.39 1.03
N ALA A 54 17.51 -12.65 1.35
CA ALA A 54 16.55 -13.74 1.31
C ALA A 54 15.34 -13.38 2.20
N ASP A 55 14.18 -13.97 1.89
CA ASP A 55 13.05 -13.94 2.80
C ASP A 55 13.53 -14.37 4.20
N GLY A 56 13.34 -13.51 5.20
CA GLY A 56 13.88 -13.75 6.55
C GLY A 56 15.27 -13.16 6.84
N TRP A 57 15.77 -12.16 6.11
CA TRP A 57 17.09 -11.56 6.33
C TRP A 57 17.39 -11.17 7.79
N TRP A 58 16.39 -10.76 8.55
CA TRP A 58 16.49 -10.41 9.96
C TRP A 58 16.86 -11.60 10.86
N GLN A 59 16.62 -12.84 10.43
CA GLN A 59 16.99 -14.04 11.17
C GLN A 59 18.51 -14.20 11.29
N ARG A 60 19.29 -13.55 10.40
CA ARG A 60 20.76 -13.56 10.47
C ARG A 60 21.31 -12.90 11.74
N PHE A 61 20.52 -12.05 12.39
CA PHE A 61 20.85 -11.47 13.69
C PHE A 61 20.71 -12.47 14.85
N LYS A 62 20.12 -13.66 14.60
CA LYS A 62 19.93 -14.74 15.58
C LYS A 62 19.20 -14.30 16.85
N SER A 63 18.28 -13.33 16.73
CA SER A 63 17.44 -12.87 17.84
C SER A 63 16.04 -13.52 17.77
N PRO A 64 15.68 -14.41 18.72
CA PRO A 64 14.32 -14.96 18.80
C PRO A 64 13.26 -13.88 19.04
N GLU A 65 13.60 -12.84 19.79
CA GLU A 65 12.72 -11.71 20.07
C GLU A 65 12.39 -10.93 18.80
N LEU A 66 13.40 -10.59 17.99
CA LEU A 66 13.19 -9.93 16.70
C LEU A 66 12.36 -10.79 15.75
N ASN A 67 12.62 -12.11 15.73
CA ASN A 67 11.84 -13.03 14.90
C ASN A 67 10.37 -13.07 15.30
N ALA A 68 10.07 -13.05 16.60
CA ALA A 68 8.70 -13.01 17.10
C ALA A 68 8.01 -11.69 16.75
N LEU A 69 8.68 -10.54 16.93
CA LEU A 69 8.13 -9.22 16.58
C LEU A 69 7.83 -9.11 15.09
N VAL A 70 8.70 -9.63 14.22
CA VAL A 70 8.45 -9.65 12.78
C VAL A 70 7.30 -10.59 12.42
N ALA A 71 7.17 -11.74 13.08
CA ALA A 71 6.03 -12.63 12.88
C ALA A 71 4.71 -11.96 13.28
N ASP A 72 4.66 -11.30 14.43
CA ASP A 72 3.51 -10.54 14.92
C ASP A 72 3.14 -9.44 13.91
N ALA A 73 4.11 -8.63 13.48
CA ALA A 73 3.88 -7.57 12.49
C ALA A 73 3.33 -8.12 11.16
N ARG A 74 3.88 -9.22 10.63
CA ARG A 74 3.35 -9.81 9.38
C ARG A 74 1.91 -10.30 9.52
N ALA A 75 1.51 -10.72 10.72
CA ALA A 75 0.17 -11.25 10.97
C ALA A 75 -0.86 -10.16 11.33
N GLN A 76 -0.45 -9.11 12.03
CA GLN A 76 -1.37 -8.18 12.70
C GLN A 76 -1.21 -6.72 12.27
N ASN A 77 -0.24 -6.37 11.43
CA ASN A 77 -0.03 -5.00 10.99
C ASN A 77 -1.16 -4.50 10.06
N PHE A 78 -1.72 -3.35 10.40
CA PHE A 78 -2.85 -2.76 9.66
C PHE A 78 -2.47 -2.21 8.28
N ASP A 79 -1.23 -1.75 8.07
CA ASP A 79 -0.78 -1.27 6.74
C ASP A 79 -0.66 -2.45 5.77
N ILE A 80 -0.16 -3.60 6.23
CA ILE A 80 -0.12 -4.84 5.44
C ILE A 80 -1.54 -5.30 5.11
N ALA A 81 -2.46 -5.29 6.10
CA ALA A 81 -3.85 -5.64 5.89
C ALA A 81 -4.54 -4.72 4.85
N ALA A 82 -4.29 -3.41 4.94
CA ALA A 82 -4.79 -2.43 3.98
C ALA A 82 -4.22 -2.68 2.57
N ALA A 83 -2.93 -3.00 2.46
CA ALA A 83 -2.31 -3.33 1.17
C ALA A 83 -2.91 -4.61 0.55
N ILE A 84 -3.18 -5.64 1.36
CA ILE A 84 -3.89 -6.85 0.90
C ILE A 84 -5.30 -6.50 0.40
N ALA A 85 -6.03 -5.63 1.10
CA ALA A 85 -7.36 -5.18 0.67
C ALA A 85 -7.31 -4.43 -0.67
N ARG A 86 -6.27 -3.61 -0.91
CA ARG A 86 -6.06 -2.93 -2.20
C ARG A 86 -5.80 -3.93 -3.34
N VAL A 87 -5.08 -5.02 -3.09
CA VAL A 87 -4.91 -6.10 -4.08
C VAL A 87 -6.27 -6.72 -4.43
N GLN A 88 -7.11 -7.02 -3.43
CA GLN A 88 -8.45 -7.57 -3.65
C GLN A 88 -9.35 -6.60 -4.42
N GLN A 89 -9.26 -5.31 -4.13
CA GLN A 89 -9.95 -4.25 -4.87
C GLN A 89 -9.48 -4.20 -6.33
N ALA A 90 -8.17 -4.28 -6.58
CA ALA A 90 -7.62 -4.29 -7.93
C ALA A 90 -8.07 -5.53 -8.72
N ASP A 91 -8.06 -6.72 -8.11
CA ASP A 91 -8.59 -7.96 -8.71
C ASP A 91 -10.08 -7.83 -9.05
N ALA A 92 -10.87 -7.20 -8.18
CA ALA A 92 -12.28 -6.91 -8.46
C ALA A 92 -12.44 -5.94 -9.64
N GLN A 93 -11.56 -4.95 -9.76
CA GLN A 93 -11.56 -4.00 -10.86
C GLN A 93 -11.24 -4.67 -12.21
N VAL A 94 -10.37 -5.69 -12.22
CA VAL A 94 -10.15 -6.53 -13.42
C VAL A 94 -11.45 -7.19 -13.87
N ARG A 95 -12.21 -7.76 -12.92
CA ARG A 95 -13.51 -8.39 -13.23
C ARG A 95 -14.51 -7.38 -13.77
N ILE A 96 -14.57 -6.18 -13.18
CA ILE A 96 -15.45 -5.09 -13.63
C ILE A 96 -15.08 -4.64 -15.05
N ALA A 97 -13.78 -4.43 -15.33
CA ALA A 97 -13.30 -4.10 -16.66
C ALA A 97 -13.66 -5.19 -17.69
N GLY A 98 -13.58 -6.46 -17.27
CA GLY A 98 -13.89 -7.63 -18.10
C GLY A 98 -15.37 -7.85 -18.34
N ALA A 99 -16.25 -7.28 -17.52
CA ALA A 99 -17.69 -7.43 -17.67
C ALA A 99 -18.20 -6.90 -19.02
N GLY A 100 -17.53 -5.91 -19.61
CA GLY A 100 -17.87 -5.37 -20.93
C GLY A 100 -17.65 -6.34 -22.09
N LEU A 101 -16.91 -7.44 -21.88
CA LEU A 101 -16.74 -8.52 -22.86
C LEU A 101 -17.92 -9.48 -22.89
N LEU A 102 -18.85 -9.36 -21.94
CA LEU A 102 -20.05 -10.17 -21.84
C LEU A 102 -21.29 -9.35 -22.22
N PRO A 103 -22.38 -9.99 -22.70
CA PRO A 103 -23.66 -9.33 -22.86
C PRO A 103 -24.16 -8.79 -21.51
N SER A 104 -24.59 -7.53 -21.50
CA SER A 104 -25.31 -6.95 -20.37
C SER A 104 -26.80 -7.25 -20.49
N LEU A 105 -27.43 -7.61 -19.37
CA LEU A 105 -28.87 -7.85 -19.27
C LEU A 105 -29.42 -6.92 -18.20
N ASN A 106 -30.38 -6.07 -18.57
CA ASN A 106 -30.99 -5.09 -17.70
C ASN A 106 -32.51 -5.31 -17.67
N ALA A 107 -33.07 -5.43 -16.47
CA ALA A 107 -34.51 -5.50 -16.26
C ALA A 107 -34.95 -4.21 -15.56
N THR A 108 -35.87 -3.49 -16.17
CA THR A 108 -36.40 -2.23 -15.63
C THR A 108 -37.91 -2.31 -15.54
N ALA A 109 -38.46 -2.05 -14.36
CA ALA A 109 -39.88 -1.85 -14.15
C ALA A 109 -40.12 -0.42 -13.67
N SER A 110 -41.10 0.26 -14.25
CA SER A 110 -41.46 1.62 -13.88
C SER A 110 -42.98 1.81 -13.87
N GLY A 111 -43.44 2.66 -12.96
CA GLY A 111 -44.80 3.17 -12.92
C GLY A 111 -44.74 4.69 -12.90
N SER A 112 -45.51 5.33 -13.78
CA SER A 112 -45.65 6.78 -13.83
C SER A 112 -47.12 7.15 -13.76
N TRP A 113 -47.42 8.12 -12.91
CA TRP A 113 -48.72 8.76 -12.82
C TRP A 113 -48.56 10.22 -13.19
N GLN A 114 -49.33 10.67 -14.17
CA GLN A 114 -49.30 12.05 -14.63
C GLN A 114 -50.73 12.60 -14.66
N ARG A 115 -50.95 13.71 -13.97
CA ARG A 115 -52.20 14.48 -14.04
C ARG A 115 -52.01 15.63 -15.02
N VAL A 116 -52.84 15.68 -16.06
CA VAL A 116 -52.80 16.73 -17.08
C VAL A 116 -54.12 17.49 -17.11
N SER A 117 -54.05 18.81 -17.15
CA SER A 117 -55.22 19.69 -17.27
C SER A 117 -55.27 20.33 -18.65
N PHE A 118 -56.43 20.31 -19.29
CA PHE A 118 -56.66 20.94 -20.59
C PHE A 118 -57.72 22.04 -20.47
N GLY A 119 -57.46 23.21 -21.07
CA GLY A 119 -58.42 24.32 -21.14
C GLY A 119 -59.31 24.29 -22.38
N THR A 120 -60.40 25.06 -22.38
CA THR A 120 -61.48 25.10 -23.40
C THR A 120 -61.00 25.36 -24.85
N SER A 121 -59.78 25.85 -25.07
CA SER A 121 -59.19 26.11 -26.39
C SER A 121 -58.06 25.15 -26.80
N SER A 122 -57.73 24.14 -25.98
CA SER A 122 -56.60 23.26 -26.21
C SER A 122 -57.06 21.95 -26.88
N ARG A 123 -56.84 21.82 -28.19
CA ARG A 123 -56.90 20.53 -28.90
C ARG A 123 -55.69 19.68 -28.50
N SER A 124 -55.73 19.07 -27.33
CA SER A 124 -54.72 18.10 -26.92
C SER A 124 -54.95 16.79 -27.69
N ARG A 125 -54.07 16.49 -28.64
CA ARG A 125 -54.02 15.15 -29.27
C ARG A 125 -53.43 14.19 -28.24
N SER A 126 -54.27 13.27 -27.76
CA SER A 126 -53.84 12.08 -27.03
C SER A 126 -52.70 11.39 -27.79
N VAL A 127 -51.53 11.28 -27.16
CA VAL A 127 -50.45 10.38 -27.57
C VAL A 127 -50.73 9.01 -26.98
N SER A 128 -51.80 8.40 -27.46
CA SER A 128 -52.14 6.99 -27.30
C SER A 128 -53.43 6.80 -28.09
N GLY A 129 -53.35 6.07 -29.19
CA GLY A 129 -54.47 5.85 -30.10
C GLY A 129 -55.70 5.37 -29.34
N PHE A 130 -56.84 6.01 -29.62
CA PHE A 130 -58.20 5.70 -29.15
C PHE A 130 -58.71 6.47 -27.91
N SER A 131 -59.01 7.76 -28.07
CA SER A 131 -60.22 8.40 -27.54
C SER A 131 -60.36 9.84 -28.08
N THR A 132 -61.48 10.13 -28.75
CA THR A 132 -61.87 11.49 -29.17
C THR A 132 -62.64 12.13 -28.01
N VAL A 133 -62.01 13.05 -27.28
CA VAL A 133 -62.68 13.79 -26.19
C VAL A 133 -63.33 15.05 -26.76
N ASN A 134 -64.64 15.20 -26.56
CA ASN A 134 -65.43 16.35 -27.00
C ASN A 134 -65.14 17.58 -26.12
N SER A 135 -65.29 18.76 -26.72
CA SER A 135 -64.87 20.09 -26.24
C SER A 135 -65.35 20.43 -24.81
N GLY A 136 -64.42 20.51 -23.85
CA GLY A 136 -64.64 21.01 -22.49
C GLY A 136 -63.34 21.03 -21.67
N ALA A 137 -63.20 21.98 -20.73
CA ALA A 137 -62.07 22.00 -19.80
C ALA A 137 -62.13 20.78 -18.86
N GLY A 138 -61.01 20.10 -18.66
CA GLY A 138 -60.98 18.85 -17.88
C GLY A 138 -59.60 18.45 -17.39
N VAL A 139 -59.57 17.63 -16.34
CA VAL A 139 -58.36 17.03 -15.77
C VAL A 139 -58.38 15.54 -16.11
N ALA A 140 -57.29 15.03 -16.67
CA ALA A 140 -57.11 13.61 -16.95
C ALA A 140 -55.95 13.05 -16.13
N ASP A 141 -56.19 11.91 -15.51
CA ASP A 141 -55.18 11.13 -14.80
C ASP A 141 -54.68 10.01 -15.72
N LEU A 142 -53.38 10.05 -16.04
CA LEU A 142 -52.70 9.07 -16.88
C LEU A 142 -51.84 8.18 -15.99
N HIS A 143 -52.16 6.89 -15.95
CA HIS A 143 -51.33 5.88 -15.32
C HIS A 143 -50.63 5.07 -16.41
N SER A 144 -49.32 4.94 -16.31
CA SER A 144 -48.52 4.10 -17.19
C SER A 144 -47.63 3.19 -16.36
N TYR A 145 -47.65 1.90 -16.68
CA TYR A 145 -46.78 0.90 -16.08
C TYR A 145 -46.02 0.24 -17.21
N SER A 146 -44.71 0.09 -17.06
CA SER A 146 -43.88 -0.59 -18.05
C SER A 146 -42.90 -1.53 -17.36
N ALA A 147 -42.68 -2.70 -17.95
CA ALA A 147 -41.65 -3.64 -17.55
C ALA A 147 -40.90 -4.03 -18.82
N ASN A 148 -39.59 -3.82 -18.83
CA ASN A 148 -38.74 -4.00 -19.99
C ASN A 148 -37.54 -4.86 -19.60
N LEU A 149 -37.22 -5.85 -20.41
CA LEU A 149 -35.97 -6.60 -20.34
C LEU A 149 -35.15 -6.24 -21.59
N ASN A 150 -33.96 -5.70 -21.39
CA ASN A 150 -33.06 -5.30 -22.46
C ASN A 150 -31.74 -6.07 -22.35
N ALA A 151 -31.28 -6.64 -23.46
CA ALA A 151 -29.94 -7.18 -23.59
C ALA A 151 -29.13 -6.33 -24.55
N ALA A 152 -27.92 -5.96 -24.18
CA ALA A 152 -26.99 -5.22 -25.01
C ALA A 152 -25.61 -5.88 -24.99
N TYR A 153 -25.06 -6.13 -26.17
CA TYR A 153 -23.73 -6.71 -26.34
C TYR A 153 -22.91 -5.87 -27.32
N LEU A 154 -21.71 -5.47 -26.90
CA LEU A 154 -20.75 -4.79 -27.74
C LEU A 154 -19.77 -5.82 -28.30
N VAL A 155 -19.72 -5.96 -29.62
CA VAL A 155 -18.69 -6.77 -30.28
C VAL A 155 -17.39 -5.96 -30.29
N ASP A 156 -16.40 -6.39 -29.51
CA ASP A 156 -15.11 -5.69 -29.36
C ASP A 156 -14.16 -5.99 -30.54
N PHE A 157 -14.51 -5.49 -31.74
CA PHE A 157 -13.71 -5.69 -32.95
C PHE A 157 -12.32 -5.06 -32.86
N TRP A 158 -12.25 -3.86 -32.26
CA TRP A 158 -11.05 -3.03 -32.16
C TRP A 158 -10.22 -3.29 -30.89
N GLY A 159 -10.66 -4.20 -30.02
CA GLY A 159 -9.95 -4.56 -28.79
C GLY A 159 -9.97 -3.51 -27.67
N LYS A 160 -10.85 -2.50 -27.72
CA LYS A 160 -10.92 -1.43 -26.71
C LYS A 160 -11.20 -1.99 -25.32
N VAL A 161 -12.15 -2.93 -25.22
CA VAL A 161 -12.51 -3.51 -23.92
C VAL A 161 -11.38 -4.44 -23.46
N ARG A 162 -10.81 -5.26 -24.35
CA ARG A 162 -9.65 -6.11 -24.04
C ARG A 162 -8.45 -5.32 -23.54
N ALA A 163 -8.07 -4.24 -24.21
CA ALA A 163 -6.99 -3.35 -23.76
C ALA A 163 -7.29 -2.74 -22.38
N GLY A 164 -8.55 -2.38 -22.11
CA GLY A 164 -8.97 -1.92 -20.78
C GLY A 164 -8.85 -3.01 -19.70
N THR A 165 -9.17 -4.26 -20.02
CA THR A 165 -8.98 -5.40 -19.11
C THR A 165 -7.52 -5.71 -18.84
N GLU A 166 -6.68 -5.63 -19.87
CA GLU A 166 -5.24 -5.84 -19.76
C GLU A 166 -4.60 -4.75 -18.89
N ALA A 167 -4.97 -3.49 -19.11
CA ALA A 167 -4.54 -2.39 -18.25
C ALA A 167 -4.97 -2.59 -16.79
N ALA A 168 -6.21 -3.02 -16.54
CA ALA A 168 -6.66 -3.35 -15.19
C ALA A 168 -5.87 -4.53 -14.58
N ALA A 169 -5.55 -5.55 -15.37
CA ALA A 169 -4.76 -6.70 -14.93
C ALA A 169 -3.32 -6.29 -14.58
N ALA A 170 -2.70 -5.43 -15.40
CA ALA A 170 -1.40 -4.85 -15.11
C ALA A 170 -1.41 -4.04 -13.80
N ASN A 171 -2.46 -3.25 -13.55
CA ASN A 171 -2.65 -2.52 -12.29
C ASN A 171 -2.82 -3.47 -11.08
N ALA A 172 -3.48 -4.62 -11.27
CA ALA A 172 -3.58 -5.64 -10.22
C ALA A 172 -2.23 -6.29 -9.91
N VAL A 173 -1.39 -6.54 -10.94
CA VAL A 173 0.00 -6.99 -10.76
C VAL A 173 0.82 -5.93 -10.02
N PHE A 174 0.71 -4.66 -10.42
CA PHE A 174 1.36 -3.54 -9.71
C PHE A 174 0.97 -3.47 -8.24
N SER A 175 -0.33 -3.62 -7.94
CA SER A 175 -0.84 -3.61 -6.55
C SER A 175 -0.23 -4.74 -5.69
N ARG A 176 0.15 -5.87 -6.29
CA ARG A 176 0.84 -6.96 -5.58
C ARG A 176 2.29 -6.60 -5.25
N PHE A 177 3.00 -5.93 -6.15
CA PHE A 177 4.35 -5.41 -5.87
C PHE A 177 4.31 -4.32 -4.79
N ASP A 178 3.34 -3.40 -4.86
CA ASP A 178 3.10 -2.42 -3.79
C ASP A 178 2.89 -3.10 -2.42
N GLN A 179 2.09 -4.17 -2.38
CA GLN A 179 1.86 -4.93 -1.15
C GLN A 179 3.15 -5.56 -0.61
N GLN A 180 4.01 -6.09 -1.47
CA GLN A 180 5.32 -6.61 -1.06
C GLN A 180 6.25 -5.51 -0.57
N THR A 181 6.25 -4.34 -1.21
CA THR A 181 7.01 -3.16 -0.80
C THR A 181 6.57 -2.64 0.56
N VAL A 182 5.25 -2.59 0.83
CA VAL A 182 4.71 -2.25 2.16
C VAL A 182 5.18 -3.28 3.19
N ALA A 183 5.05 -4.59 2.90
CA ALA A 183 5.48 -5.64 3.82
C ALA A 183 6.98 -5.56 4.15
N LEU A 184 7.83 -5.34 3.14
CA LEU A 184 9.27 -5.15 3.35
C LEU A 184 9.58 -3.92 4.21
N THR A 185 8.88 -2.81 3.95
CA THR A 185 9.04 -1.56 4.71
C THR A 185 8.64 -1.74 6.16
N VAL A 186 7.51 -2.40 6.43
CA VAL A 186 7.06 -2.71 7.79
C VAL A 186 8.09 -3.57 8.52
N ILE A 187 8.61 -4.61 7.89
CA ILE A 187 9.63 -5.48 8.50
C ILE A 187 10.93 -4.70 8.80
N ALA A 188 11.38 -3.85 7.87
CA ALA A 188 12.55 -3.00 8.07
C ALA A 188 12.35 -2.00 9.21
N ASN A 189 11.14 -1.42 9.32
CA ASN A 189 10.78 -0.53 10.41
C ASN A 189 10.77 -1.27 11.75
N VAL A 190 10.16 -2.46 11.82
CA VAL A 190 10.18 -3.28 13.05
C VAL A 190 11.61 -3.54 13.52
N ALA A 191 12.50 -3.97 12.61
CA ALA A 191 13.89 -4.21 12.96
C ALA A 191 14.59 -2.93 13.46
N THR A 192 14.42 -1.81 12.74
CA THR A 192 15.06 -0.52 13.08
C THR A 192 14.57 0.02 14.42
N THR A 193 13.26 0.00 14.66
CA THR A 193 12.65 0.44 15.92
C THR A 193 13.08 -0.48 17.07
N TRP A 194 13.17 -1.79 16.84
CA TRP A 194 13.65 -2.73 17.85
C TRP A 194 15.11 -2.46 18.22
N PHE A 195 16.01 -2.33 17.23
CA PHE A 195 17.42 -1.98 17.51
C PHE A 195 17.55 -0.64 18.25
N SER A 196 16.71 0.33 17.92
CA SER A 196 16.67 1.62 18.62
C SER A 196 16.20 1.47 20.06
N ALA A 197 15.19 0.64 20.33
CA ALA A 197 14.72 0.32 21.67
C ALA A 197 15.84 -0.33 22.51
N LEU A 198 16.57 -1.30 21.96
CA LEU A 198 17.72 -1.90 22.63
C LEU A 198 18.82 -0.87 22.92
N ALA A 199 19.11 0.01 21.96
CA ALA A 199 20.15 1.04 22.12
C ALA A 199 19.81 2.02 23.24
N PHE A 200 18.55 2.44 23.36
CA PHE A 200 18.11 3.29 24.47
C PHE A 200 18.07 2.53 25.80
N ALA A 201 17.68 1.25 25.80
CA ALA A 201 17.74 0.41 27.00
C ALA A 201 19.17 0.27 27.54
N ASP A 202 20.15 0.05 26.66
CA ASP A 202 21.57 -0.05 27.02
C ASP A 202 22.12 1.28 27.54
N ARG A 203 21.80 2.39 26.86
CA ARG A 203 22.18 3.75 27.32
C ARG A 203 21.55 4.08 28.67
N LEU A 204 20.29 3.72 28.89
CA LEU A 204 19.61 3.90 30.17
C LEU A 204 20.30 3.11 31.27
N ALA A 205 20.68 1.85 31.02
CA ALA A 205 21.40 1.03 31.97
C ALA A 205 22.80 1.57 32.30
N VAL A 206 23.50 2.17 31.33
CA VAL A 206 24.77 2.87 31.57
C VAL A 206 24.56 4.14 32.40
N ALA A 207 23.59 4.99 32.04
CA ALA A 207 23.29 6.22 32.77
C ALA A 207 22.89 5.96 34.23
N GLN A 208 22.11 4.90 34.48
CA GLN A 208 21.76 4.48 35.84
C GLN A 208 22.96 4.02 36.65
N ARG A 209 23.92 3.31 36.03
CA ARG A 209 25.17 2.91 36.70
C ARG A 209 26.04 4.12 37.01
N ASN A 210 26.21 5.04 36.06
CA ASN A 210 26.95 6.28 36.28
C ASN A 210 26.35 7.13 37.40
N LEU A 211 25.01 7.24 37.46
CA LEU A 211 24.33 7.92 38.55
C LEU A 211 24.61 7.24 39.90
N ALA A 212 24.48 5.92 39.97
CA ALA A 212 24.77 5.17 41.19
C ALA A 212 26.23 5.35 41.65
N ASP A 213 27.18 5.31 40.72
CA ASP A 213 28.60 5.55 41.01
C ASP A 213 28.84 6.99 41.49
N ALA A 214 28.21 7.99 40.87
CA ALA A 214 28.30 9.38 41.30
C ALA A 214 27.70 9.61 42.70
N GLU A 215 26.57 8.96 43.02
CA GLU A 215 25.95 8.98 44.35
C GLU A 215 26.84 8.30 45.40
N ASN A 216 27.49 7.18 45.06
CA ASN A 216 28.44 6.50 45.93
C ASN A 216 29.67 7.40 46.23
N ILE A 217 30.23 8.05 45.21
CA ILE A 217 31.36 8.97 45.38
C ILE A 217 30.93 10.17 46.24
N LEU A 218 29.73 10.71 46.06
CA LEU A 218 29.19 11.79 46.90
C LEU A 218 29.10 11.37 48.37
N ALA A 219 28.66 10.13 48.65
CA ALA A 219 28.62 9.60 50.00
C ALA A 219 30.02 9.52 50.64
N VAL A 220 31.03 9.09 49.87
CA VAL A 220 32.43 9.05 50.32
C VAL A 220 32.97 10.45 50.61
N ILE A 221 32.72 11.43 49.73
CA ILE A 221 33.17 12.83 49.92
C ILE A 221 32.51 13.44 51.17
N ARG A 222 31.21 13.21 51.38
CA ARG A 222 30.50 13.66 52.59
C ARG A 222 31.10 13.05 53.87
N GLY A 223 31.45 11.76 53.83
CA GLY A 223 32.16 11.11 54.94
C GLY A 223 33.54 11.74 55.23
N ARG A 224 34.31 12.05 54.18
CA ARG A 224 35.61 12.72 54.32
C ARG A 224 35.50 14.15 54.84
N PHE A 225 34.48 14.89 54.43
CA PHE A 225 34.19 16.24 54.93
C PHE A 225 33.83 16.21 56.42
N ALA A 226 33.01 15.25 56.86
CA ALA A 226 32.69 15.05 58.28
C ALA A 226 33.94 14.72 59.12
N ALA A 227 34.93 14.06 58.52
CA ALA A 227 36.24 13.80 59.13
C ALA A 227 37.27 14.94 58.96
N GLY A 228 36.89 16.08 58.34
CA GLY A 228 37.75 17.25 58.15
C GLY A 228 38.80 17.14 57.03
N THR A 229 38.67 16.18 56.11
CA THR A 229 39.67 15.85 55.06
C THR A 229 39.21 16.15 53.63
N ALA A 230 38.09 16.86 53.47
CA ALA A 230 37.55 17.34 52.20
C ALA A 230 36.94 18.74 52.38
N SER A 231 36.67 19.45 51.28
CA SER A 231 36.12 20.81 51.30
C SER A 231 34.63 20.86 50.95
N ALA A 232 33.95 21.95 51.32
CA ALA A 232 32.56 22.19 50.91
C ALA A 232 32.43 22.36 49.37
N LEU A 233 33.50 22.80 48.71
CA LEU A 233 33.58 22.89 47.26
C LEU A 233 33.50 21.49 46.61
N ASP A 234 34.19 20.50 47.18
CA ASP A 234 34.17 19.11 46.65
C ASP A 234 32.75 18.52 46.72
N ILE A 235 32.01 18.80 47.81
CA ILE A 235 30.61 18.41 47.95
C ILE A 235 29.76 19.07 46.86
N ALA A 236 29.84 20.40 46.73
CA ALA A 236 29.03 21.14 45.76
C ALA A 236 29.30 20.72 44.31
N GLN A 237 30.57 20.46 43.96
CA GLN A 237 30.95 19.93 42.64
C GLN A 237 30.35 18.55 42.39
N GLN A 238 30.44 17.64 43.37
CA GLN A 238 29.90 16.29 43.21
C GLN A 238 28.36 16.27 43.21
N GLU A 239 27.71 17.13 43.99
CA GLU A 239 26.25 17.31 43.94
C GLU A 239 25.77 17.81 42.58
N ALA A 240 26.50 18.75 41.98
CA ALA A 240 26.23 19.20 40.62
C ALA A 240 26.37 18.06 39.59
N LEU A 241 27.38 17.19 39.74
CA LEU A 241 27.55 16.01 38.88
C LEU A 241 26.38 15.02 39.05
N VAL A 242 26.00 14.67 40.28
CA VAL A 242 24.86 13.78 40.55
C VAL A 242 23.56 14.36 39.97
N ALA A 243 23.33 15.66 40.13
CA ALA A 243 22.17 16.33 39.55
C ALA A 243 22.19 16.27 38.01
N GLY A 244 23.36 16.45 37.39
CA GLY A 244 23.56 16.31 35.95
C GLY A 244 23.24 14.90 35.44
N GLU A 245 23.84 13.87 36.04
CA GLU A 245 23.59 12.46 35.69
C GLU A 245 22.11 12.09 35.87
N ARG A 246 21.50 12.52 37.00
CA ARG A 246 20.08 12.28 37.29
C ARG A 246 19.15 12.91 36.26
N ALA A 247 19.52 14.06 35.70
CA ALA A 247 18.73 14.74 34.68
C ALA A 247 18.73 14.00 33.32
N THR A 248 19.73 13.15 33.04
CA THR A 248 19.81 12.40 31.77
C THR A 248 18.87 11.20 31.73
N VAL A 249 18.62 10.56 32.88
CA VAL A 249 17.86 9.30 33.00
C VAL A 249 16.42 9.42 32.46
N PRO A 250 15.63 10.47 32.81
CA PRO A 250 14.26 10.59 32.30
C PRO A 250 14.18 10.72 30.78
N ASN A 251 15.14 11.43 30.17
CA ASN A 251 15.16 11.60 28.72
C ASN A 251 15.38 10.26 28.00
N LEU A 252 16.37 9.48 28.44
CA LEU A 252 16.65 8.14 27.89
C LEU A 252 15.47 7.18 28.11
N ARG A 253 14.81 7.23 29.27
CA ARG A 253 13.60 6.46 29.54
C ARG A 253 12.49 6.82 28.55
N ASN A 254 12.22 8.10 28.35
CA ASN A 254 11.18 8.55 27.41
C ASN A 254 11.50 8.12 25.97
N GLN A 255 12.77 8.21 25.55
CA GLN A 255 13.19 7.75 24.22
C GLN A 255 13.00 6.24 24.04
N MET A 256 13.32 5.44 25.07
CA MET A 256 13.05 3.99 25.06
C MET A 256 11.55 3.69 24.94
N GLU A 257 10.71 4.32 25.78
CA GLU A 257 9.26 4.14 25.75
C GLU A 257 8.64 4.52 24.40
N GLN A 258 9.12 5.58 23.76
CA GLN A 258 8.69 5.96 22.41
C GLN A 258 8.94 4.85 21.38
N GLN A 259 10.09 4.16 21.47
CA GLN A 259 10.37 3.02 20.58
C GLN A 259 9.45 1.83 20.89
N LEU A 260 9.16 1.56 22.16
CA LEU A 260 8.23 0.48 22.56
C LEU A 260 6.81 0.73 22.05
N ILE A 261 6.33 1.98 22.12
CA ILE A 261 5.04 2.38 21.54
C ILE A 261 5.06 2.18 20.02
N GLY A 262 6.13 2.60 19.34
CA GLY A 262 6.30 2.38 17.90
C GLY A 262 6.25 0.90 17.52
N LEU A 263 6.90 0.03 18.30
CA LEU A 263 6.83 -1.42 18.12
C LEU A 263 5.41 -1.95 18.32
N GLY A 264 4.68 -1.47 19.33
CA GLY A 264 3.28 -1.83 19.55
C GLY A 264 2.42 -1.55 18.32
N ILE A 265 2.54 -0.35 17.75
CA ILE A 265 1.83 0.05 16.53
C ILE A 265 2.20 -0.87 15.35
N LEU A 266 3.49 -1.11 15.13
CA LEU A 266 3.94 -1.93 14.00
C LEU A 266 3.53 -3.39 14.13
N THR A 267 3.46 -3.93 15.36
CA THR A 267 3.11 -5.32 15.65
C THR A 267 1.63 -5.55 15.89
N GLY A 268 0.80 -4.49 15.91
CA GLY A 268 -0.63 -4.60 16.19
C GLY A 268 -0.94 -4.95 17.66
N ARG A 269 -0.01 -4.69 18.58
CA ARG A 269 -0.12 -5.05 20.00
C ARG A 269 -0.18 -3.82 20.90
N PRO A 270 -0.82 -3.90 22.08
CA PRO A 270 -0.76 -2.81 23.06
C PRO A 270 0.69 -2.58 23.51
N PRO A 271 1.17 -1.32 23.59
CA PRO A 271 2.55 -1.00 23.95
C PRO A 271 3.02 -1.65 25.27
N GLU A 272 2.13 -1.79 26.24
CA GLU A 272 2.40 -2.36 27.57
C GLU A 272 2.78 -3.86 27.51
N ALA A 273 2.40 -4.54 26.43
CA ALA A 273 2.73 -5.95 26.21
C ALA A 273 4.10 -6.15 25.54
N ILE A 274 4.74 -5.09 25.04
CA ILE A 274 6.08 -5.13 24.46
C ILE A 274 7.10 -4.85 25.55
N ARG A 275 8.08 -5.73 25.71
CA ARG A 275 9.17 -5.55 26.65
C ARG A 275 10.49 -5.85 25.99
N VAL A 276 11.43 -4.92 26.15
CA VAL A 276 12.81 -5.06 25.71
C VAL A 276 13.72 -5.11 26.93
N ARG A 277 14.62 -6.09 26.99
CA ARG A 277 15.58 -6.23 28.10
C ARG A 277 16.86 -5.44 27.81
N PRO A 278 17.41 -4.70 28.79
CA PRO A 278 18.73 -4.09 28.67
C PRO A 278 19.85 -5.14 28.52
N GLY A 279 20.97 -4.74 27.93
CA GLY A 279 22.18 -5.54 27.76
C GLY A 279 22.15 -6.50 26.57
N THR A 280 21.27 -6.26 25.60
CA THR A 280 20.96 -7.22 24.53
C THR A 280 21.69 -6.93 23.22
N LEU A 281 22.13 -5.70 22.93
CA LEU A 281 22.86 -5.40 21.68
C LEU A 281 24.19 -6.16 21.59
N THR A 282 24.89 -6.32 22.71
CA THR A 282 26.16 -7.05 22.78
C THR A 282 26.00 -8.56 22.59
N ALA A 283 24.78 -9.08 22.77
CA ALA A 283 24.46 -10.49 22.62
C ALA A 283 23.97 -10.87 21.20
N ILE A 284 23.79 -9.89 20.31
CA ILE A 284 23.27 -10.10 18.96
C ILE A 284 24.40 -10.41 17.98
N ALA A 285 24.14 -11.34 17.06
CA ALA A 285 25.07 -11.61 15.97
C ALA A 285 24.97 -10.52 14.89
N PHE A 286 26.10 -9.92 14.50
CA PHE A 286 26.14 -8.98 13.39
C PHE A 286 26.46 -9.74 12.09
N PRO A 287 25.52 -9.82 11.13
CA PRO A 287 25.81 -10.43 9.85
C PRO A 287 26.76 -9.55 9.03
N LYS A 288 27.69 -10.16 8.30
CA LYS A 288 28.46 -9.45 7.28
C LYS A 288 27.53 -9.04 6.14
N VAL A 289 27.45 -7.75 5.86
CA VAL A 289 26.65 -7.22 4.75
C VAL A 289 27.47 -7.30 3.47
N ALA A 290 26.98 -8.05 2.48
CA ALA A 290 27.54 -8.08 1.13
C ALA A 290 26.72 -7.13 0.23
N PRO A 291 27.35 -6.23 -0.52
CA PRO A 291 26.67 -5.41 -1.52
C PRO A 291 26.01 -6.24 -2.61
N GLY A 292 24.81 -5.84 -3.02
CA GLY A 292 24.09 -6.42 -4.16
C GLY A 292 24.49 -5.81 -5.51
N LEU A 293 23.81 -6.16 -6.60
CA LEU A 293 23.95 -5.51 -7.91
C LEU A 293 22.91 -4.38 -8.04
N PRO A 294 23.26 -3.22 -8.63
CA PRO A 294 22.33 -2.07 -8.76
C PRO A 294 21.06 -2.37 -9.57
N SER A 295 21.17 -3.20 -10.61
CA SER A 295 20.06 -3.47 -11.52
C SER A 295 19.02 -4.43 -10.94
N GLN A 296 19.46 -5.47 -10.22
CA GLN A 296 18.58 -6.46 -9.58
C GLN A 296 17.67 -5.84 -8.50
N LEU A 297 18.08 -4.71 -7.95
CA LEU A 297 17.34 -3.92 -6.97
C LEU A 297 16.08 -3.27 -7.54
N LEU A 298 16.12 -2.86 -8.81
CA LEU A 298 15.02 -2.16 -9.49
C LEU A 298 13.96 -3.14 -10.01
N GLU A 299 14.30 -4.41 -10.20
CA GLU A 299 13.38 -5.42 -10.75
C GLU A 299 12.32 -5.90 -9.75
N ARG A 300 12.43 -5.52 -8.47
CA ARG A 300 11.57 -6.03 -7.39
C ARG A 300 10.91 -4.91 -6.56
N ARG A 301 10.84 -3.69 -7.12
CA ARG A 301 10.12 -2.56 -6.52
C ARG A 301 8.66 -2.53 -6.96
#